data_AF-A0A2H6KH22-F1
#
_entry.id   AF-A0A2H6KH22-F1
#
_cell.length_a   1.000
_cell.length_b   1.000
_cell.length_c   1.000
_cell.angle_alpha   90.00
_cell.angle_beta   90.00
_cell.angle_gamma   90.00
#
_symmetry.space_group_name_H-M   'P 1'
#
loop_
_entity.id
_entity.type
_entity.pdbx_description
1 polymer ?
#
loop_
_entity_poly.entity_id
_entity_poly.type
_entity_poly.pdbx_seq_one_letter_code
_entity_poly.pdbx_strand_id
1 'polypeptide(L)'
;MASQRAEREMKAPAGGDKKRNLAVSVSTCPDKDGTEERRTDKLKQMKEWKNRFDEFVSYTHTVLNDVLGDTRSDATSELNSRPVNSPSGNGGSRCSPQQRTLGADPPSIQSSSQIVPEKDPKSTGSNKPPSVTDPKRRVYTSLTEPPRNVRQCMDWLIALKGKDGTKNIKALGEAVYDFLADKPVGYTRVPALEEIKEIVKQFLKQKHIRGEPSIREMLSKYEALRSLGDPCIDCFYYIEDHYENIIQTERITAKTIAKYLSDVVSGCEHFLKFIINPDQYISAYSPDATWDASCAKDAEAYAIIFVGIAPMLYAGLELLMSECEIAYDMIPDCELLDRMPYALRVFGFVKREYRARICFVDLKKALRRLELCELDTLYDLSGFWAFYEAKNYSATDTSSSGHESSESCKTVEADQQEQILCPDPHSAAVNELSRNISNL
;
A
#
# COMPACT_ATOMS: atom_id res chain seq x y z
N MET A 1 26.25 61.23 23.06
CA MET A 1 24.89 60.77 22.73
C MET A 1 24.55 59.63 23.69
N ALA A 2 23.67 59.92 24.65
CA ALA A 2 23.33 59.04 25.77
C ALA A 2 22.14 58.13 25.40
N SER A 3 22.20 56.85 25.78
CA SER A 3 21.10 55.89 25.66
C SER A 3 20.66 55.46 27.05
N GLN A 4 19.40 55.74 27.39
CA GLN A 4 18.78 55.47 28.68
C GLN A 4 18.29 54.02 28.76
N ARG A 5 18.69 53.31 29.81
CA ARG A 5 18.21 51.97 30.19
C ARG A 5 17.20 52.16 31.32
N ALA A 6 15.94 51.78 31.09
CA ALA A 6 14.88 51.86 32.08
C ALA A 6 14.75 50.52 32.82
N GLU A 7 15.24 50.49 34.07
CA GLU A 7 14.89 49.46 35.05
C GLU A 7 13.55 49.84 35.70
N ARG A 8 12.63 48.87 35.80
CA ARG A 8 11.42 49.00 36.62
C ARG A 8 11.49 47.97 37.74
N GLU A 9 11.71 48.48 38.95
CA GLU A 9 11.50 47.79 40.22
C GLU A 9 10.02 47.41 40.38
N MET A 10 9.74 46.15 40.71
CA MET A 10 8.44 45.74 41.24
C MET A 10 8.50 45.75 42.78
N LYS A 11 7.69 46.61 43.39
CA LYS A 11 7.43 46.64 44.83
C LYS A 11 6.45 45.53 45.22
N ALA A 12 6.80 44.75 46.24
CA ALA A 12 5.87 43.88 46.95
C ALA A 12 5.08 44.68 48.00
N PRO A 13 3.76 44.46 48.18
CA PRO A 13 3.05 44.96 49.34
C PRO A 13 3.04 43.95 50.49
N ALA A 14 3.13 44.51 51.69
CA ALA A 14 3.09 43.83 52.97
C ALA A 14 1.66 43.60 53.49
N GLY A 15 1.49 42.52 54.25
CA GLY A 15 0.64 42.48 55.45
C GLY A 15 -0.84 42.15 55.26
N GLY A 16 -1.31 41.13 55.99
CA GLY A 16 -2.74 40.93 56.19
C GLY A 16 -3.15 39.60 56.80
N ASP A 17 -2.77 39.34 58.05
CA ASP A 17 -3.35 38.28 58.88
C ASP A 17 -4.87 38.44 59.03
N LYS A 18 -5.65 37.45 58.57
CA LYS A 18 -7.02 37.22 59.02
C LYS A 18 -7.32 35.73 59.15
N LYS A 19 -7.40 35.29 60.41
CA LYS A 19 -8.09 34.06 60.84
C LYS A 19 -9.44 33.93 60.14
N ARG A 20 -9.69 32.79 59.48
CA ARG A 20 -11.04 32.35 59.11
C ARG A 20 -11.28 30.93 59.58
N ASN A 21 -12.46 30.78 60.17
CA ASN A 21 -13.00 29.61 60.81
C ASN A 21 -13.22 28.46 59.81
N LEU A 22 -12.84 27.25 60.23
CA LEU A 22 -13.26 26.00 59.62
C LEU A 22 -14.76 25.79 59.89
N ALA A 23 -15.58 25.97 58.85
CA ALA A 23 -16.90 25.39 58.77
C ALA A 23 -17.18 25.01 57.31
N VAL A 24 -17.29 23.69 57.10
CA VAL A 24 -18.06 22.99 56.07
C VAL A 24 -18.49 23.83 54.85
N SER A 25 -17.81 23.63 53.72
CA SER A 25 -18.38 23.92 52.41
C SER A 25 -18.13 22.74 51.48
N VAL A 26 -19.24 22.16 51.03
CA VAL A 26 -19.32 21.15 49.97
C VAL A 26 -18.91 21.85 48.67
N SER A 27 -17.87 21.35 48.04
CA SER A 27 -17.39 21.81 46.74
C SER A 27 -18.24 21.18 45.62
N THR A 28 -19.06 22.00 44.97
CA THR A 28 -19.60 21.73 43.63
C THR A 28 -18.90 22.66 42.66
N CYS A 29 -17.85 22.18 41.99
CA CYS A 29 -17.28 22.84 40.81
C CYS A 29 -18.10 22.47 39.58
N PRO A 30 -18.57 23.43 38.76
CA PRO A 30 -19.07 23.16 37.43
C PRO A 30 -17.91 23.31 36.43
N ASP A 31 -17.18 22.23 36.14
CA ASP A 31 -16.24 22.18 35.02
C ASP A 31 -17.00 21.88 33.74
N LYS A 32 -17.50 22.92 33.09
CA LYS A 32 -18.00 22.87 31.70
C LYS A 32 -17.70 24.20 31.01
N ASP A 33 -16.45 24.42 30.59
CA ASP A 33 -16.21 25.47 29.57
C ASP A 33 -14.87 25.37 28.79
N GLY A 34 -14.35 24.17 28.54
CA GLY A 34 -13.13 23.98 27.74
C GLY A 34 -13.35 23.34 26.36
N THR A 35 -14.56 22.83 26.08
CA THR A 35 -14.81 21.96 24.93
C THR A 35 -15.37 22.70 23.72
N GLU A 36 -16.04 23.84 23.91
CA GLU A 36 -16.56 24.64 22.79
C GLU A 36 -15.48 25.47 22.12
N GLU A 37 -14.60 26.12 22.90
CA GLU A 37 -13.51 26.96 22.36
C GLU A 37 -12.59 26.16 21.42
N ARG A 38 -12.31 24.90 21.76
CA ARG A 38 -11.50 23.97 20.98
C ARG A 38 -12.17 23.53 19.66
N ARG A 39 -13.51 23.48 19.61
CA ARG A 39 -14.27 23.16 18.38
C ARG A 39 -14.29 24.33 17.40
N THR A 40 -14.40 25.55 17.90
CA THR A 40 -14.35 26.77 17.07
C THR A 40 -13.00 26.97 16.39
N ASP A 41 -11.90 26.66 17.07
CA ASP A 41 -10.56 26.76 16.48
C ASP A 41 -10.32 25.71 15.38
N LYS A 42 -10.80 24.47 15.56
CA LYS A 42 -10.72 23.43 14.50
C LYS A 42 -11.50 23.83 13.25
N LEU A 43 -12.72 24.37 13.41
CA LEU A 43 -13.53 24.83 12.27
C LEU A 43 -12.86 25.99 11.51
N LYS A 44 -12.14 26.86 12.23
CA LYS A 44 -11.38 27.97 11.63
C LYS A 44 -10.19 27.46 10.81
N GLN A 45 -9.42 26.51 11.34
CA GLN A 45 -8.30 25.89 10.61
C GLN A 45 -8.76 25.15 9.35
N MET A 46 -9.86 24.41 9.42
CA MET A 46 -10.41 23.66 8.28
C MET A 46 -10.90 24.59 7.16
N LYS A 47 -11.50 25.74 7.52
CA LYS A 47 -11.88 26.78 6.56
C LYS A 47 -10.65 27.44 5.92
N GLU A 48 -9.60 27.70 6.70
CA GLU A 48 -8.36 28.26 6.17
C GLU A 48 -7.67 27.30 5.21
N TRP A 49 -7.59 26.02 5.56
CA TRP A 49 -7.00 25.00 4.70
C TRP A 49 -7.79 24.85 3.38
N LYS A 50 -9.12 24.79 3.45
CA LYS A 50 -9.98 24.76 2.26
C LYS A 50 -9.73 25.95 1.34
N ASN A 51 -9.62 27.16 1.90
CA ASN A 51 -9.34 28.36 1.11
C ASN A 51 -7.97 28.29 0.41
N ARG A 52 -6.93 27.78 1.08
CA ARG A 52 -5.59 27.60 0.48
C ARG A 52 -5.61 26.55 -0.62
N PHE A 53 -6.40 25.48 -0.45
CA PHE A 53 -6.57 24.46 -1.46
C PHE A 53 -7.30 25.00 -2.70
N ASP A 54 -8.39 25.75 -2.51
CA ASP A 54 -9.13 26.40 -3.60
C ASP A 54 -8.24 27.41 -4.36
N GLU A 55 -7.38 28.15 -3.65
CA GLU A 55 -6.40 29.07 -4.26
C GLU A 55 -5.35 28.30 -5.09
N PHE A 56 -4.81 27.20 -4.56
CA PHE A 56 -3.88 26.34 -5.28
C PHE A 56 -4.49 25.75 -6.56
N VAL A 57 -5.74 25.26 -6.48
CA VAL A 57 -6.47 24.74 -7.65
C VAL A 57 -6.73 25.83 -8.68
N SER A 58 -7.05 27.05 -8.25
CA SER A 58 -7.21 28.18 -9.17
C SER A 58 -5.90 28.56 -9.87
N TYR A 59 -4.78 28.52 -9.14
CA TYR A 59 -3.46 28.80 -9.70
C TYR A 59 -3.06 27.77 -10.75
N THR A 60 -3.24 26.48 -10.46
CA THR A 60 -2.91 25.39 -11.41
C THR A 60 -3.78 25.46 -12.67
N HIS A 61 -5.07 25.75 -12.55
CA HIS A 61 -5.94 25.98 -13.71
C HIS A 61 -5.49 27.15 -14.58
N THR A 62 -4.99 28.22 -13.98
CA THR A 62 -4.49 29.39 -14.72
C THR A 62 -3.24 29.02 -15.51
N VAL A 63 -2.27 28.35 -14.87
CA VAL A 63 -1.04 27.90 -15.53
C VAL A 63 -1.32 26.90 -16.65
N LEU A 64 -2.24 25.96 -16.45
CA LEU A 64 -2.66 25.00 -17.48
C LEU A 64 -3.30 25.69 -18.68
N ASN A 65 -4.14 26.70 -18.46
CA ASN A 65 -4.78 27.45 -19.53
C ASN A 65 -3.79 28.33 -20.31
N ASP A 66 -2.79 28.90 -19.65
CA ASP A 66 -1.73 29.67 -20.34
C ASP A 66 -0.85 28.75 -21.21
N VAL A 67 -0.45 27.59 -20.69
CA VAL A 67 0.37 26.60 -21.44
C VAL A 67 -0.41 26.00 -22.63
N LEU A 68 -1.71 25.76 -22.48
CA LEU A 68 -2.56 25.24 -23.55
C LEU A 68 -3.08 26.32 -24.51
N GLY A 69 -3.10 27.58 -24.09
CA GLY A 69 -3.49 28.73 -24.91
C GLY A 69 -2.45 29.04 -25.99
N ASP A 70 -1.16 28.90 -25.67
CA ASP A 70 -0.05 29.21 -26.59
C ASP A 70 0.17 28.16 -27.68
N THR A 71 -0.44 26.98 -27.58
CA THR A 71 -0.22 25.87 -28.54
C THR A 71 -1.16 25.88 -29.75
N ARG A 72 -1.96 26.94 -29.98
CA ARG A 72 -3.05 26.90 -30.98
C ARG A 72 -3.05 27.93 -32.13
N SER A 73 -1.95 28.62 -32.45
CA SER A 73 -1.99 29.64 -33.53
C SER A 73 -1.40 29.27 -34.90
N ASP A 74 -0.61 28.21 -35.11
CA ASP A 74 0.18 28.10 -36.37
C ASP A 74 -0.08 26.86 -37.26
N ALA A 75 -1.26 26.24 -37.19
CA ALA A 75 -1.54 25.04 -38.00
C ALA A 75 -2.87 25.09 -38.78
N THR A 76 -3.14 26.15 -39.54
CA THR A 76 -4.13 26.10 -40.64
C THR A 76 -3.81 27.09 -41.77
N SER A 77 -2.90 26.71 -42.66
CA SER A 77 -2.92 27.13 -44.06
C SER A 77 -2.09 26.14 -44.87
N GLU A 78 -2.53 25.85 -46.10
CA GLU A 78 -1.85 24.99 -47.10
C GLU A 78 -2.15 23.49 -47.12
N LEU A 79 -3.42 23.08 -47.24
CA LEU A 79 -3.76 21.87 -48.00
C LEU A 79 -5.07 22.04 -48.76
N ASN A 80 -5.04 22.82 -49.84
CA ASN A 80 -6.09 22.78 -50.87
C ASN A 80 -5.51 23.18 -52.23
N SER A 81 -4.99 22.19 -52.97
CA SER A 81 -5.09 22.10 -54.43
C SER A 81 -4.23 20.95 -54.96
N ARG A 82 -4.87 19.85 -55.39
CA ARG A 82 -4.54 19.21 -56.67
C ARG A 82 -5.58 18.15 -57.08
N PRO A 83 -5.77 17.95 -58.39
CA PRO A 83 -6.99 17.39 -58.95
C PRO A 83 -6.97 15.88 -59.15
N VAL A 84 -8.17 15.35 -59.12
CA VAL A 84 -8.64 14.02 -59.51
C VAL A 84 -8.14 13.63 -60.90
N ASN A 85 -7.57 12.44 -61.02
CA ASN A 85 -7.59 11.62 -62.24
C ASN A 85 -7.41 10.15 -61.86
N SER A 86 -8.45 9.34 -62.12
CA SER A 86 -8.39 7.87 -62.08
C SER A 86 -8.67 7.33 -63.48
N PRO A 87 -7.92 6.32 -63.95
CA PRO A 87 -8.43 5.39 -64.93
C PRO A 87 -8.63 4.00 -64.31
N SER A 88 -9.90 3.59 -64.36
CA SER A 88 -10.38 2.24 -64.72
C SER A 88 -9.30 1.22 -65.13
N GLY A 89 -9.28 0.08 -64.42
CA GLY A 89 -8.54 -1.12 -64.82
C GLY A 89 -9.25 -2.38 -64.34
N ASN A 90 -10.07 -2.96 -65.22
CA ASN A 90 -10.62 -4.32 -65.12
C ASN A 90 -9.51 -5.36 -65.08
N GLY A 91 -9.65 -6.38 -64.23
CA GLY A 91 -8.78 -7.55 -64.23
C GLY A 91 -9.33 -8.65 -63.34
N GLY A 92 -10.24 -9.46 -63.86
CA GLY A 92 -10.66 -10.69 -63.21
C GLY A 92 -9.60 -11.79 -63.29
N SER A 93 -9.58 -12.68 -62.32
CA SER A 93 -9.30 -14.09 -62.59
C SER A 93 -9.78 -14.98 -61.44
N ARG A 94 -10.40 -16.08 -61.86
CA ARG A 94 -10.95 -17.18 -61.06
C ARG A 94 -9.82 -18.02 -60.44
N CYS A 95 -10.08 -18.60 -59.27
CA CYS A 95 -9.65 -19.97 -58.94
C CYS A 95 -10.52 -20.56 -57.83
N SER A 96 -11.04 -21.75 -58.10
CA SER A 96 -12.00 -22.54 -57.32
C SER A 96 -11.39 -23.23 -56.10
N PRO A 97 -12.21 -23.71 -55.14
CA PRO A 97 -11.75 -24.53 -54.02
C PRO A 97 -11.71 -26.02 -54.40
N GLN A 98 -10.61 -26.70 -54.06
CA GLN A 98 -10.55 -28.16 -54.09
C GLN A 98 -10.75 -28.73 -52.68
N GLN A 99 -11.84 -29.47 -52.54
CA GLN A 99 -12.09 -30.43 -51.47
C GLN A 99 -11.09 -31.59 -51.57
N ARG A 100 -10.56 -32.03 -50.42
CA ARG A 100 -10.08 -33.41 -50.24
C ARG A 100 -10.56 -33.95 -48.90
N THR A 101 -11.29 -35.05 -49.01
CA THR A 101 -11.82 -35.90 -47.95
C THR A 101 -10.93 -37.15 -47.88
N LEU A 102 -10.26 -37.39 -46.76
CA LEU A 102 -9.69 -38.68 -46.29
C LEU A 102 -9.45 -38.43 -44.77
N GLY A 103 -10.08 -39.10 -43.81
CA GLY A 103 -10.32 -40.54 -43.71
C GLY A 103 -9.18 -41.17 -42.90
N ALA A 104 -9.21 -41.04 -41.57
CA ALA A 104 -8.40 -41.84 -40.64
C ALA A 104 -8.99 -41.79 -39.22
N ASP A 105 -9.29 -42.98 -38.69
CA ASP A 105 -9.85 -43.24 -37.36
C ASP A 105 -8.88 -42.91 -36.21
N PRO A 106 -9.38 -42.60 -35.00
CA PRO A 106 -8.55 -42.36 -33.82
C PRO A 106 -8.15 -43.68 -33.13
N PRO A 107 -6.92 -43.81 -32.60
CA PRO A 107 -6.58 -44.93 -31.74
C PRO A 107 -7.15 -44.74 -30.33
N SER A 108 -7.94 -45.72 -29.93
CA SER A 108 -8.40 -46.01 -28.57
C SER A 108 -7.23 -46.03 -27.57
N ILE A 109 -7.19 -45.08 -26.64
CA ILE A 109 -6.32 -45.15 -25.46
C ILE A 109 -7.12 -45.77 -24.32
N GLN A 110 -6.68 -46.98 -23.93
CA GLN A 110 -7.17 -47.72 -22.79
C GLN A 110 -6.90 -46.96 -21.48
N SER A 111 -7.93 -46.88 -20.64
CA SER A 111 -7.82 -46.62 -19.22
C SER A 111 -7.01 -47.72 -18.55
N SER A 112 -5.93 -47.34 -17.86
CA SER A 112 -5.27 -48.19 -16.86
C SER A 112 -5.13 -47.41 -15.57
N SER A 113 -6.03 -47.70 -14.64
CA SER A 113 -5.95 -47.31 -13.25
C SER A 113 -4.83 -48.09 -12.57
N GLN A 114 -3.81 -47.39 -12.07
CA GLN A 114 -2.94 -47.90 -11.02
C GLN A 114 -2.89 -46.87 -9.89
N ILE A 115 -3.56 -47.23 -8.80
CA ILE A 115 -3.47 -46.57 -7.50
C ILE A 115 -2.17 -47.04 -6.86
N VAL A 116 -1.20 -46.13 -6.75
CA VAL A 116 -0.01 -46.30 -5.91
C VAL A 116 -0.22 -45.42 -4.68
N PRO A 117 -0.18 -45.97 -3.44
CA PRO A 117 -0.30 -45.15 -2.24
C PRO A 117 0.99 -44.36 -2.02
N GLU A 118 0.92 -43.05 -2.24
CA GLU A 118 2.00 -42.10 -1.97
C GLU A 118 2.10 -41.88 -0.45
N LYS A 119 3.29 -42.15 0.09
CA LYS A 119 3.63 -41.91 1.49
C LYS A 119 3.75 -40.41 1.75
N ASP A 120 3.08 -39.94 2.79
CA ASP A 120 3.20 -38.58 3.33
C ASP A 120 4.65 -38.20 3.61
N PRO A 121 5.20 -37.13 3.00
CA PRO A 121 6.41 -36.52 3.49
C PRO A 121 6.05 -35.54 4.62
N LYS A 122 6.50 -35.90 5.84
CA LYS A 122 6.61 -35.02 7.01
C LYS A 122 7.00 -33.60 6.59
N SER A 123 6.07 -32.67 6.77
CA SER A 123 6.28 -31.23 6.67
C SER A 123 7.12 -30.74 7.84
N THR A 124 8.43 -30.59 7.64
CA THR A 124 9.31 -29.85 8.55
C THR A 124 9.20 -28.35 8.22
N GLY A 125 8.63 -27.59 9.15
CA GLY A 125 8.51 -26.13 9.06
C GLY A 125 9.88 -25.47 9.01
N SER A 126 10.29 -25.06 7.81
CA SER A 126 11.42 -24.16 7.60
C SER A 126 10.90 -22.81 7.14
N ASN A 127 10.95 -21.81 8.02
CA ASN A 127 10.54 -20.42 7.76
C ASN A 127 11.57 -19.64 6.91
N LYS A 128 12.29 -20.31 6.00
CA LYS A 128 13.21 -19.62 5.10
C LYS A 128 12.39 -19.01 3.96
N PRO A 129 12.45 -17.68 3.71
CA PRO A 129 11.76 -17.09 2.58
C PRO A 129 12.26 -17.77 1.29
N PRO A 130 11.35 -18.17 0.38
CA PRO A 130 11.71 -18.92 -0.81
C PRO A 130 12.73 -18.14 -1.63
N SER A 131 13.86 -18.80 -1.90
CA SER A 131 14.89 -18.33 -2.83
C SER A 131 14.24 -17.96 -4.17
N VAL A 132 14.56 -16.76 -4.66
CA VAL A 132 14.01 -16.10 -5.87
C VAL A 132 14.33 -16.85 -7.18
N THR A 133 14.97 -18.01 -7.13
CA THR A 133 15.36 -18.82 -8.30
C THR A 133 14.61 -20.16 -8.33
N ASP A 134 13.32 -20.03 -8.67
CA ASP A 134 12.37 -21.04 -9.18
C ASP A 134 12.32 -22.46 -8.55
N PRO A 135 11.51 -22.63 -7.48
CA PRO A 135 10.94 -23.92 -7.09
C PRO A 135 9.42 -23.88 -7.24
N LYS A 136 8.83 -24.72 -8.13
CA LYS A 136 7.38 -24.98 -8.31
C LYS A 136 6.50 -23.87 -7.74
N ARG A 137 6.25 -22.83 -8.54
CA ARG A 137 5.36 -21.73 -8.17
C ARG A 137 4.07 -22.31 -7.60
N ARG A 138 3.84 -22.11 -6.29
CA ARG A 138 2.64 -22.58 -5.62
C ARG A 138 1.45 -21.86 -6.24
N VAL A 139 0.53 -22.64 -6.79
CA VAL A 139 -0.79 -22.17 -7.21
C VAL A 139 -1.75 -22.49 -6.06
N TYR A 140 -2.41 -21.46 -5.53
CA TYR A 140 -3.36 -21.59 -4.44
C TYR A 140 -4.72 -22.06 -4.97
N THR A 141 -5.31 -23.07 -4.35
CA THR A 141 -6.63 -23.59 -4.71
C THR A 141 -7.77 -22.95 -3.92
N SER A 142 -7.45 -22.03 -3.00
CA SER A 142 -8.39 -21.30 -2.15
C SER A 142 -7.94 -19.86 -1.97
N LEU A 143 -8.89 -18.97 -1.66
CA LEU A 143 -8.64 -17.56 -1.33
C LEU A 143 -8.27 -17.34 0.15
N THR A 144 -8.20 -18.41 0.95
CA THR A 144 -7.88 -18.36 2.40
C THR A 144 -6.43 -17.95 2.68
N GLU A 145 -5.54 -18.20 1.74
CA GLU A 145 -4.11 -17.96 1.90
C GLU A 145 -3.80 -16.51 1.53
N PRO A 146 -3.28 -15.71 2.47
CA PRO A 146 -3.03 -14.30 2.22
C PRO A 146 -1.90 -14.12 1.20
N PRO A 147 -2.07 -13.18 0.25
CA PRO A 147 -1.01 -12.71 -0.63
C PRO A 147 0.26 -12.31 0.10
N ARG A 148 1.43 -12.53 -0.52
CA ARG A 148 2.76 -12.21 0.02
C ARG A 148 3.53 -11.15 -0.78
N ASN A 149 2.96 -10.68 -1.88
CA ASN A 149 3.48 -9.60 -2.71
C ASN A 149 2.33 -8.98 -3.51
N VAL A 150 2.60 -7.84 -4.14
CA VAL A 150 1.63 -7.04 -4.90
C VAL A 150 1.00 -7.84 -6.04
N ARG A 151 1.79 -8.64 -6.78
CA ARG A 151 1.26 -9.49 -7.84
C ARG A 151 0.23 -10.48 -7.29
N GLN A 152 0.51 -11.13 -6.16
CA GLN A 152 -0.43 -12.04 -5.50
C GLN A 152 -1.68 -11.31 -5.01
N CYS A 153 -1.58 -10.04 -4.56
CA CYS A 153 -2.76 -9.25 -4.20
C CYS A 153 -3.67 -9.02 -5.41
N MET A 154 -3.09 -8.65 -6.56
CA MET A 154 -3.84 -8.48 -7.81
C MET A 154 -4.51 -9.79 -8.24
N ASP A 155 -3.75 -10.90 -8.24
CA ASP A 155 -4.29 -12.22 -8.57
C ASP A 155 -5.44 -12.63 -7.63
N TRP A 156 -5.30 -12.39 -6.33
CA TRP A 156 -6.32 -12.70 -5.32
C TRP A 156 -7.61 -11.90 -5.57
N LEU A 157 -7.50 -10.60 -5.85
CA LEU A 157 -8.66 -9.75 -6.14
C LEU A 157 -9.41 -10.19 -7.41
N ILE A 158 -8.69 -10.59 -8.45
CA ILE A 158 -9.27 -11.07 -9.71
C ILE A 158 -9.95 -12.44 -9.51
N ALA A 159 -9.32 -13.33 -8.76
CA ALA A 159 -9.89 -14.63 -8.41
C ALA A 159 -11.15 -14.47 -7.53
N LEU A 160 -11.12 -13.53 -6.58
CA LEU A 160 -12.26 -13.17 -5.73
C LEU A 160 -13.44 -12.62 -6.54
N LYS A 161 -13.19 -11.77 -7.54
CA LYS A 161 -14.23 -11.29 -8.47
C LYS A 161 -14.96 -12.47 -9.12
N GLY A 162 -14.23 -13.47 -9.61
CA GLY A 162 -14.83 -14.66 -10.21
C GLY A 162 -15.78 -14.36 -11.36
N LYS A 163 -16.80 -15.20 -11.56
CA LYS A 163 -17.78 -15.06 -12.66
C LYS A 163 -18.84 -13.99 -12.38
N ASP A 164 -19.31 -13.90 -11.14
CA ASP A 164 -20.31 -12.91 -10.70
C ASP A 164 -19.63 -11.77 -9.92
N GLY A 165 -18.82 -10.99 -10.64
CA GLY A 165 -17.99 -9.94 -10.05
C GLY A 165 -18.79 -8.94 -9.23
N THR A 166 -19.95 -8.50 -9.72
CA THR A 166 -20.77 -7.51 -9.02
C THR A 166 -21.28 -8.04 -7.68
N LYS A 167 -21.78 -9.29 -7.64
CA LYS A 167 -22.26 -9.91 -6.40
C LYS A 167 -21.11 -10.14 -5.42
N ASN A 168 -20.00 -10.70 -5.88
CA ASN A 168 -18.88 -11.08 -5.02
C ASN A 168 -18.18 -9.87 -4.40
N ILE A 169 -17.93 -8.82 -5.21
CA ILE A 169 -17.34 -7.58 -4.73
C ILE A 169 -18.28 -6.83 -3.79
N LYS A 170 -19.60 -6.85 -4.07
CA LYS A 170 -20.58 -6.29 -3.15
C LYS A 170 -20.56 -7.01 -1.79
N ALA A 171 -20.54 -8.34 -1.79
CA ALA A 171 -20.48 -9.13 -0.57
C ALA A 171 -19.19 -8.90 0.23
N LEU A 172 -18.04 -8.76 -0.44
CA LEU A 172 -16.80 -8.37 0.22
C LEU A 172 -16.89 -6.95 0.80
N GLY A 173 -17.45 -5.99 0.05
CA GLY A 173 -17.62 -4.62 0.52
C GLY A 173 -18.53 -4.50 1.74
N GLU A 174 -19.61 -5.29 1.79
CA GLU A 174 -20.47 -5.44 2.98
C GLU A 174 -19.69 -6.04 4.15
N ALA A 175 -18.96 -7.14 3.94
CA ALA A 175 -18.17 -7.78 4.99
C ALA A 175 -17.04 -6.88 5.53
N VAL A 176 -16.38 -6.10 4.67
CA VAL A 176 -15.38 -5.10 5.08
C VAL A 176 -16.04 -3.99 5.88
N TYR A 177 -17.18 -3.48 5.44
CA TYR A 177 -17.93 -2.47 6.20
C TYR A 177 -18.29 -2.98 7.60
N ASP A 178 -18.91 -4.15 7.71
CA ASP A 178 -19.33 -4.74 8.99
C ASP A 178 -18.10 -4.99 9.89
N PHE A 179 -17.02 -5.52 9.32
CA PHE A 179 -15.77 -5.75 10.03
C PHE A 179 -15.17 -4.47 10.63
N LEU A 180 -15.21 -3.35 9.89
CA LEU A 180 -14.67 -2.06 10.32
C LEU A 180 -15.63 -1.26 11.20
N ALA A 181 -16.94 -1.39 11.00
CA ALA A 181 -17.95 -0.64 11.75
C ALA A 181 -18.07 -1.12 13.21
N ASP A 182 -18.00 -2.44 13.43
CA ASP A 182 -18.26 -3.05 14.74
C ASP A 182 -17.06 -3.01 15.69
N LYS A 183 -15.86 -2.75 15.16
CA LYS A 183 -14.62 -2.92 15.92
C LYS A 183 -13.99 -1.55 16.21
N PRO A 184 -14.01 -1.07 17.47
CA PRO A 184 -13.39 0.21 17.81
C PRO A 184 -11.87 0.16 17.56
N VAL A 185 -11.36 1.21 16.92
CA VAL A 185 -9.96 1.33 16.47
C VAL A 185 -9.01 1.07 17.63
N GLY A 186 -8.08 0.14 17.43
CA GLY A 186 -6.99 -0.09 18.38
C GLY A 186 -7.36 -0.78 19.68
N TYR A 187 -8.57 -1.33 19.83
CA TYR A 187 -8.98 -2.08 21.03
C TYR A 187 -9.23 -3.58 20.79
N THR A 188 -9.31 -4.02 19.53
CA THR A 188 -9.63 -5.41 19.20
C THR A 188 -8.42 -6.14 18.63
N ARG A 189 -7.98 -7.22 19.26
CA ARG A 189 -6.97 -8.10 18.67
C ARG A 189 -7.65 -9.09 17.73
N VAL A 190 -7.23 -9.10 16.47
CA VAL A 190 -7.70 -10.05 15.45
C VAL A 190 -6.53 -10.96 15.07
N PRO A 191 -6.39 -12.16 15.66
CA PRO A 191 -5.20 -12.99 15.49
C PRO A 191 -4.81 -13.27 14.03
N ALA A 192 -5.79 -13.57 13.17
CA ALA A 192 -5.56 -13.79 11.74
C ALA A 192 -4.98 -12.57 11.04
N LEU A 193 -5.35 -11.36 11.47
CA LEU A 193 -4.84 -10.11 10.91
C LEU A 193 -3.37 -9.88 11.31
N GLU A 194 -2.97 -10.26 12.52
CA GLU A 194 -1.58 -10.13 12.99
C GLU A 194 -0.61 -10.97 12.15
N GLU A 195 -1.03 -12.15 11.71
CA GLU A 195 -0.22 -12.98 10.79
C GLU A 195 0.00 -12.29 9.44
N ILE A 196 -1.04 -11.63 8.92
CA ILE A 196 -0.98 -10.90 7.65
C ILE A 196 -0.14 -9.62 7.78
N LYS A 197 -0.27 -8.90 8.92
CA LYS A 197 0.56 -7.73 9.22
C LYS A 197 2.04 -8.06 9.16
N GLU A 198 2.47 -9.21 9.69
CA GLU A 198 3.88 -9.63 9.59
C GLU A 198 4.31 -9.89 8.15
N ILE A 199 3.44 -10.47 7.31
CA ILE A 199 3.71 -10.64 5.87
C ILE A 199 3.88 -9.28 5.18
N VAL A 200 2.95 -8.35 5.41
CA VAL A 200 2.99 -7.00 4.83
C VAL A 200 4.21 -6.23 5.33
N LYS A 201 4.54 -6.31 6.61
CA LYS A 201 5.73 -5.70 7.19
C LYS A 201 7.02 -6.21 6.54
N GLN A 202 7.11 -7.52 6.29
CA GLN A 202 8.26 -8.10 5.57
C GLN A 202 8.36 -7.56 4.14
N PHE A 203 7.23 -7.42 3.45
CA PHE A 203 7.19 -6.79 2.12
C PHE A 203 7.68 -5.33 2.18
N LEU A 204 7.11 -4.51 3.06
CA LEU A 204 7.46 -3.09 3.16
C LEU A 204 8.94 -2.88 3.56
N LYS A 205 9.54 -3.80 4.32
CA LYS A 205 10.96 -3.76 4.73
C LYS A 205 11.95 -4.11 3.62
N GLN A 206 11.49 -4.53 2.44
CA GLN A 206 12.40 -4.82 1.34
C GLN A 206 13.26 -3.58 1.02
N LYS A 207 14.58 -3.78 0.92
CA LYS A 207 15.60 -2.72 0.77
C LYS A 207 15.25 -1.72 -0.34
N HIS A 208 14.56 -2.18 -1.36
CA HIS A 208 14.29 -1.44 -2.58
C HIS A 208 13.09 -0.50 -2.51
N ILE A 209 12.18 -0.73 -1.57
CA ILE A 209 10.97 0.09 -1.43
C ILE A 209 10.91 0.80 -0.09
N ARG A 210 11.65 0.31 0.92
CA ARG A 210 11.73 0.91 2.26
C ARG A 210 12.15 2.40 2.26
N GLY A 211 12.89 2.83 1.25
CA GLY A 211 13.37 4.22 1.14
C GLY A 211 12.29 5.21 0.72
N GLU A 212 11.21 4.73 0.11
CA GLU A 212 10.16 5.58 -0.44
C GLU A 212 9.40 6.31 0.66
N PRO A 213 9.15 7.63 0.54
CA PRO A 213 8.54 8.43 1.61
C PRO A 213 7.24 7.83 2.18
N SER A 214 6.31 7.43 1.31
CA SER A 214 5.02 6.83 1.68
C SER A 214 5.18 5.46 2.37
N ILE A 215 6.12 4.64 1.90
CA ILE A 215 6.42 3.32 2.47
C ILE A 215 7.12 3.46 3.83
N ARG A 216 8.03 4.42 3.95
CA ARG A 216 8.70 4.75 5.21
C ARG A 216 7.70 5.23 6.25
N GLU A 217 6.72 6.03 5.85
CA GLU A 217 5.62 6.46 6.73
C GLU A 217 4.76 5.27 7.18
N MET A 218 4.37 4.38 6.27
CA MET A 218 3.65 3.15 6.66
C MET A 218 4.47 2.29 7.63
N LEU A 219 5.77 2.10 7.35
CA LEU A 219 6.65 1.33 8.22
C LEU A 219 6.82 1.96 9.60
N SER A 220 6.93 3.29 9.69
CA SER A 220 7.06 3.97 10.98
C SER A 220 5.82 3.74 11.83
N LYS A 221 4.61 3.74 11.23
CA LYS A 221 3.37 3.39 11.92
C LYS A 221 3.37 1.95 12.44
N TYR A 222 3.85 0.98 11.65
CA TYR A 222 4.03 -0.42 12.10
C TYR A 222 5.05 -0.59 13.23
N GLU A 223 6.04 0.30 13.34
CA GLU A 223 7.11 0.22 14.33
C GLU A 223 6.78 0.98 15.62
N ALA A 224 6.17 2.17 15.49
CA ALA A 224 5.71 3.00 16.59
C ALA A 224 4.80 2.24 17.56
N LEU A 225 4.01 1.30 17.03
CA LEU A 225 3.16 0.43 17.83
C LEU A 225 3.89 -0.48 18.81
N ARG A 226 5.03 -1.04 18.39
CA ARG A 226 5.79 -1.91 19.28
C ARG A 226 6.45 -1.12 20.41
N SER A 227 6.82 0.14 20.13
CA SER A 227 7.45 1.03 21.11
C SER A 227 6.49 1.64 22.13
N LEU A 228 5.18 1.41 22.07
CA LEU A 228 4.18 1.84 23.08
C LEU A 228 4.39 1.23 24.49
N GLY A 229 5.57 0.70 24.81
CA GLY A 229 6.00 0.40 26.18
C GLY A 229 6.93 1.47 26.75
N ASP A 230 7.32 2.45 25.93
CA ASP A 230 8.21 3.54 26.30
C ASP A 230 7.36 4.75 26.74
N PRO A 231 7.46 5.20 28.02
CA PRO A 231 6.67 6.31 28.55
C PRO A 231 6.93 7.66 27.86
N CYS A 232 7.88 7.76 26.94
CA CYS A 232 8.21 9.00 26.22
C CYS A 232 7.27 9.33 25.03
N ILE A 233 6.14 8.64 24.90
CA ILE A 233 5.19 8.80 23.77
C ILE A 233 4.22 9.98 23.96
N ASP A 234 4.34 10.74 25.05
CA ASP A 234 3.66 12.03 25.24
C ASP A 234 4.00 13.09 24.16
N CYS A 235 4.93 12.82 23.24
CA CYS A 235 5.15 13.67 22.06
C CYS A 235 4.18 13.40 20.88
N PHE A 236 3.33 12.37 20.95
CA PHE A 236 2.45 11.94 19.87
C PHE A 236 0.99 12.41 20.01
N TYR A 237 0.73 13.52 20.72
CA TYR A 237 -0.58 14.20 20.74
C TYR A 237 -1.10 14.63 19.34
N TYR A 238 -0.27 14.52 18.29
CA TYR A 238 -0.69 14.73 16.90
C TYR A 238 -1.27 13.49 16.21
N ILE A 239 -1.13 12.30 16.79
CA ILE A 239 -1.72 11.09 16.18
C ILE A 239 -3.22 11.00 16.53
N GLU A 240 -3.70 11.63 17.62
CA GLU A 240 -5.09 11.52 18.10
C GLU A 240 -6.15 11.82 17.02
N ASP A 241 -5.86 12.76 16.11
CA ASP A 241 -6.78 13.14 15.02
C ASP A 241 -6.80 12.13 13.85
N HIS A 242 -5.96 11.09 13.85
CA HIS A 242 -5.89 10.04 12.83
C HIS A 242 -6.45 8.67 13.27
N TYR A 243 -7.08 8.57 14.45
CA TYR A 243 -7.65 7.31 14.96
C TYR A 243 -9.17 7.23 14.84
N GLU A 244 -9.81 8.23 14.24
CA GLU A 244 -11.24 8.18 14.07
C GLU A 244 -11.58 7.14 12.98
N ASN A 245 -12.59 6.31 13.25
CA ASN A 245 -13.01 5.28 12.32
C ASN A 245 -13.47 5.93 11.01
N ILE A 246 -12.81 5.63 9.89
CA ILE A 246 -13.17 6.22 8.59
C ILE A 246 -14.64 5.98 8.22
N ILE A 247 -15.21 4.85 8.66
CA ILE A 247 -16.63 4.56 8.50
C ILE A 247 -17.49 5.61 9.20
N GLN A 248 -17.07 6.08 10.38
CA GLN A 248 -17.79 7.07 11.17
C GLN A 248 -17.53 8.50 10.70
N THR A 249 -16.28 8.85 10.40
CA THR A 249 -15.88 10.22 10.05
C THR A 249 -16.32 10.62 8.65
N GLU A 250 -16.01 9.77 7.69
CA GLU A 250 -16.28 10.03 6.27
C GLU A 250 -17.62 9.47 5.82
N ARG A 251 -18.34 8.80 6.74
CA ARG A 251 -19.64 8.17 6.47
C ARG A 251 -19.56 7.21 5.28
N ILE A 252 -18.43 6.52 5.15
CA ILE A 252 -18.23 5.49 4.14
C ILE A 252 -19.28 4.41 4.38
N THR A 253 -20.00 4.03 3.33
CA THR A 253 -21.01 2.97 3.38
C THR A 253 -20.49 1.68 2.75
N ALA A 254 -21.08 0.53 3.05
CA ALA A 254 -20.79 -0.73 2.36
C ALA A 254 -20.87 -0.61 0.82
N LYS A 255 -21.85 0.16 0.30
CA LYS A 255 -21.98 0.42 -1.14
C LYS A 255 -20.79 1.21 -1.68
N THR A 256 -20.30 2.18 -0.92
CA THR A 256 -19.13 2.98 -1.25
C THR A 256 -17.87 2.09 -1.31
N ILE A 257 -17.63 1.26 -0.29
CA ILE A 257 -16.52 0.29 -0.26
C ILE A 257 -16.60 -0.67 -1.45
N ALA A 258 -17.77 -1.25 -1.71
CA ALA A 258 -17.97 -2.16 -2.84
C ALA A 258 -17.66 -1.49 -4.19
N LYS A 259 -18.03 -0.21 -4.36
CA LYS A 259 -17.69 0.55 -5.57
C LYS A 259 -16.18 0.68 -5.71
N TYR A 260 -15.49 1.14 -4.67
CA TYR A 260 -14.03 1.28 -4.69
C TYR A 260 -13.31 -0.03 -4.95
N LEU A 261 -13.74 -1.12 -4.31
CA LEU A 261 -13.23 -2.46 -4.58
C LEU A 261 -13.40 -2.85 -6.05
N SER A 262 -14.56 -2.55 -6.64
CA SER A 262 -14.82 -2.82 -8.06
C SER A 262 -13.85 -2.04 -8.96
N ASP A 263 -13.59 -0.77 -8.64
CA ASP A 263 -12.71 0.11 -9.39
C ASP A 263 -11.24 -0.36 -9.26
N VAL A 264 -10.78 -0.68 -8.05
CA VAL A 264 -9.44 -1.25 -7.80
C VAL A 264 -9.24 -2.58 -8.53
N VAL A 265 -10.22 -3.49 -8.49
CA VAL A 265 -10.15 -4.79 -9.19
C VAL A 265 -10.10 -4.57 -10.70
N SER A 266 -10.93 -3.69 -11.25
CA SER A 266 -10.91 -3.35 -12.67
C SER A 266 -9.58 -2.72 -13.08
N GLY A 267 -9.01 -1.87 -12.23
CA GLY A 267 -7.68 -1.30 -12.40
C GLY A 267 -6.60 -2.37 -12.42
N CYS A 268 -6.64 -3.35 -11.51
CA CYS A 268 -5.71 -4.48 -11.48
C CYS A 268 -5.83 -5.36 -12.75
N GLU A 269 -7.04 -5.69 -13.19
CA GLU A 269 -7.25 -6.46 -14.43
C GLU A 269 -6.69 -5.72 -15.64
N HIS A 270 -6.98 -4.42 -15.73
CA HIS A 270 -6.50 -3.58 -16.81
C HIS A 270 -4.98 -3.47 -16.76
N PHE A 271 -4.38 -3.25 -15.58
CA PHE A 271 -2.94 -3.23 -15.40
C PHE A 271 -2.29 -4.53 -15.91
N LEU A 272 -2.73 -5.68 -15.40
CA LEU A 272 -2.20 -6.98 -15.79
C LEU A 272 -2.33 -7.21 -17.30
N LYS A 273 -3.48 -6.91 -17.90
CA LYS A 273 -3.69 -7.05 -19.36
C LYS A 273 -2.63 -6.32 -20.19
N PHE A 274 -2.15 -5.17 -19.73
CA PHE A 274 -1.14 -4.37 -20.44
C PHE A 274 0.28 -4.84 -20.19
N ILE A 275 0.60 -5.27 -18.98
CA ILE A 275 1.98 -5.59 -18.61
C ILE A 275 2.35 -7.06 -18.86
N ILE A 276 1.40 -8.00 -18.74
CA ILE A 276 1.74 -9.43 -18.77
C ILE A 276 1.96 -9.95 -20.19
N ASN A 277 2.77 -11.01 -20.27
CA ASN A 277 2.82 -11.93 -21.39
C ASN A 277 1.81 -13.06 -21.13
N PRO A 278 0.69 -13.15 -21.88
CA PRO A 278 -0.38 -14.10 -21.57
C PRO A 278 0.06 -15.56 -21.65
N ASP A 279 1.05 -15.89 -22.48
CA ASP A 279 1.52 -17.28 -22.65
C ASP A 279 2.46 -17.73 -21.52
N GLN A 280 2.97 -16.79 -20.73
CA GLN A 280 3.97 -17.05 -19.68
C GLN A 280 3.46 -16.68 -18.29
N TYR A 281 2.40 -15.87 -18.21
CA TYR A 281 1.78 -15.49 -16.95
C TYR A 281 0.94 -16.63 -16.38
N ILE A 282 1.27 -17.04 -15.15
CA ILE A 282 0.50 -18.01 -14.39
C ILE A 282 0.00 -17.30 -13.14
N SER A 283 -1.33 -17.18 -12.98
CA SER A 283 -1.90 -16.59 -11.76
C SER A 283 -1.47 -17.35 -10.51
N ALA A 284 -1.27 -16.65 -9.41
CA ALA A 284 -1.01 -17.27 -8.12
C ALA A 284 -2.21 -18.10 -7.62
N TYR A 285 -3.43 -17.80 -8.06
CA TYR A 285 -4.64 -18.47 -7.64
C TYR A 285 -5.23 -19.27 -8.80
N SER A 286 -5.65 -20.50 -8.52
CA SER A 286 -6.28 -21.37 -9.51
C SER A 286 -7.67 -20.86 -9.88
N PRO A 287 -8.23 -21.26 -11.03
CA PRO A 287 -9.62 -20.98 -11.38
C PRO A 287 -10.66 -21.50 -10.36
N ASP A 288 -10.27 -22.44 -9.49
CA ASP A 288 -11.14 -22.99 -8.44
C ASP A 288 -11.19 -22.11 -7.17
N ALA A 289 -10.20 -21.23 -6.98
CA ALA A 289 -10.11 -20.30 -5.86
C ALA A 289 -11.10 -19.13 -6.06
N THR A 290 -12.38 -19.42 -5.96
CA THR A 290 -13.48 -18.47 -6.21
C THR A 290 -14.17 -18.05 -4.92
N TRP A 291 -14.90 -16.94 -4.98
CA TRP A 291 -15.75 -16.50 -3.86
C TRP A 291 -16.73 -17.60 -3.39
N ASP A 292 -17.42 -18.28 -4.31
CA ASP A 292 -18.41 -19.29 -3.94
C ASP A 292 -17.75 -20.54 -3.32
N ALA A 293 -16.56 -20.91 -3.78
CA ALA A 293 -15.82 -22.07 -3.27
C ALA A 293 -15.14 -21.81 -1.92
N SER A 294 -14.63 -20.59 -1.72
CA SER A 294 -13.82 -20.21 -0.57
C SER A 294 -14.61 -19.32 0.41
N CYS A 295 -15.17 -18.21 -0.07
CA CYS A 295 -15.60 -17.08 0.76
C CYS A 295 -17.02 -17.13 1.30
N ALA A 296 -17.95 -17.73 0.55
CA ALA A 296 -19.38 -17.60 0.82
C ALA A 296 -19.82 -18.06 2.22
N LYS A 297 -19.02 -18.89 2.91
CA LYS A 297 -19.32 -19.41 4.26
C LYS A 297 -18.86 -18.49 5.39
N ASP A 298 -17.86 -17.66 5.15
CA ASP A 298 -17.22 -16.84 6.17
C ASP A 298 -16.66 -15.56 5.52
N ALA A 299 -17.54 -14.63 5.17
CA ALA A 299 -17.14 -13.41 4.49
C ALA A 299 -16.24 -12.51 5.35
N GLU A 300 -16.34 -12.58 6.68
CA GLU A 300 -15.51 -11.81 7.62
C GLU A 300 -14.04 -12.22 7.51
N ALA A 301 -13.73 -13.52 7.39
CA ALA A 301 -12.36 -13.98 7.19
C ALA A 301 -11.68 -13.33 5.96
N TYR A 302 -12.43 -13.08 4.88
CA TYR A 302 -11.90 -12.46 3.66
C TYR A 302 -11.86 -10.94 3.75
N ALA A 303 -12.75 -10.32 4.53
CA ALA A 303 -12.61 -8.94 4.91
C ALA A 303 -11.31 -8.72 5.71
N ILE A 304 -10.99 -9.61 6.65
CA ILE A 304 -9.72 -9.60 7.40
C ILE A 304 -8.53 -9.74 6.44
N ILE A 305 -8.58 -10.69 5.50
CA ILE A 305 -7.51 -10.86 4.51
C ILE A 305 -7.33 -9.59 3.68
N PHE A 306 -8.42 -9.05 3.11
CA PHE A 306 -8.38 -7.85 2.29
C PHE A 306 -7.80 -6.65 3.04
N VAL A 307 -8.35 -6.33 4.21
CA VAL A 307 -7.88 -5.23 5.06
C VAL A 307 -6.41 -5.43 5.44
N GLY A 308 -6.00 -6.67 5.74
CA GLY A 308 -4.64 -7.01 6.08
C GLY A 308 -3.65 -6.81 4.94
N ILE A 309 -4.01 -7.14 3.69
CA ILE A 309 -3.12 -6.99 2.52
C ILE A 309 -3.19 -5.61 1.86
N ALA A 310 -4.21 -4.81 2.19
CA ALA A 310 -4.42 -3.47 1.62
C ALA A 310 -3.17 -2.56 1.67
N PRO A 311 -2.37 -2.50 2.77
CA PRO A 311 -1.19 -1.63 2.80
C PRO A 311 -0.11 -2.07 1.81
N MET A 312 0.05 -3.39 1.61
CA MET A 312 0.99 -3.93 0.62
C MET A 312 0.53 -3.63 -0.80
N LEU A 313 -0.78 -3.76 -1.08
CA LEU A 313 -1.33 -3.41 -2.38
C LEU A 313 -1.20 -1.91 -2.67
N TYR A 314 -1.57 -1.06 -1.72
CA TYR A 314 -1.42 0.39 -1.82
C TYR A 314 0.04 0.79 -2.06
N ALA A 315 0.98 0.33 -1.22
CA ALA A 315 2.40 0.61 -1.38
C ALA A 315 2.95 0.22 -2.76
N GLY A 316 2.48 -0.91 -3.30
CA GLY A 316 2.86 -1.36 -4.63
C GLY A 316 2.33 -0.49 -5.76
N LEU A 317 1.05 -0.14 -5.70
CA LEU A 317 0.40 0.68 -6.73
C LEU A 317 0.89 2.13 -6.69
N GLU A 318 1.04 2.69 -5.50
CA GLU A 318 1.57 4.04 -5.29
C GLU A 318 3.00 4.17 -5.82
N LEU A 319 3.87 3.18 -5.55
CA LEU A 319 5.22 3.17 -6.09
C LEU A 319 5.22 3.11 -7.63
N LEU A 320 4.32 2.34 -8.24
CA LEU A 320 4.18 2.30 -9.70
C LEU A 320 3.72 3.64 -10.28
N MET A 321 2.80 4.33 -9.60
CA MET A 321 2.29 5.64 -10.03
C MET A 321 3.35 6.73 -9.86
N SER A 322 4.05 6.76 -8.72
CA SER A 322 5.13 7.72 -8.47
C SER A 322 6.28 7.58 -9.47
N GLU A 323 6.73 6.35 -9.74
CA GLU A 323 7.78 6.11 -10.75
C GLU A 323 7.30 6.50 -12.17
N CYS A 324 5.99 6.41 -12.43
CA CYS A 324 5.40 6.90 -13.67
C CYS A 324 5.41 8.44 -13.76
N GLU A 325 5.10 9.14 -12.68
CA GLU A 325 5.08 10.60 -12.64
C GLU A 325 6.49 11.17 -12.78
N ILE A 326 7.46 10.61 -12.04
CA ILE A 326 8.87 11.00 -12.13
C ILE A 326 9.39 10.81 -13.56
N ALA A 327 9.09 9.68 -14.19
CA ALA A 327 9.49 9.41 -15.57
C ALA A 327 8.81 10.31 -16.61
N TYR A 328 7.67 10.93 -16.27
CA TYR A 328 6.99 11.89 -17.14
C TYR A 328 7.60 13.29 -17.03
N ASP A 329 7.90 13.73 -15.81
CA ASP A 329 8.40 15.08 -15.54
C ASP A 329 9.89 15.22 -15.84
N MET A 330 10.66 14.14 -15.67
CA MET A 330 12.06 14.12 -16.06
C MET A 330 12.17 13.82 -17.55
N ILE A 331 12.98 14.60 -18.29
CA ILE A 331 13.40 14.26 -19.66
C ILE A 331 13.87 12.80 -19.61
N PRO A 332 13.35 11.90 -20.47
CA PRO A 332 13.51 10.46 -20.32
C PRO A 332 14.98 10.07 -20.44
N ASP A 333 15.68 10.13 -19.31
CA ASP A 333 17.01 9.62 -19.17
C ASP A 333 16.91 8.09 -19.16
N CYS A 334 17.84 7.42 -19.84
CA CYS A 334 17.74 5.99 -20.10
C CYS A 334 17.72 5.17 -18.79
N GLU A 335 18.24 5.73 -17.70
CA GLU A 335 18.31 5.08 -16.38
C GLU A 335 16.93 4.81 -15.76
N LEU A 336 15.91 5.64 -16.03
CA LEU A 336 14.55 5.42 -15.51
C LEU A 336 13.87 4.20 -16.13
N LEU A 337 14.23 3.83 -17.36
CA LEU A 337 13.68 2.64 -18.03
C LEU A 337 14.13 1.33 -17.36
N ASP A 338 15.30 1.32 -16.72
CA ASP A 338 15.83 0.13 -16.04
C ASP A 338 15.19 -0.09 -14.66
N ARG A 339 14.59 0.94 -14.06
CA ARG A 339 13.89 0.84 -12.77
C ARG A 339 12.57 0.07 -12.86
N MET A 340 11.87 0.12 -14.00
CA MET A 340 10.55 -0.52 -14.12
C MET A 340 10.60 -2.06 -14.09
N PRO A 341 11.47 -2.75 -14.86
CA PRO A 341 11.67 -4.19 -14.73
C PRO A 341 12.14 -4.59 -13.33
N TYR A 342 12.79 -3.67 -12.63
CA TYR A 342 13.21 -3.85 -11.25
C TYR A 342 12.02 -3.81 -10.28
N ALA A 343 11.17 -2.77 -10.34
CA ALA A 343 9.95 -2.64 -9.53
C ALA A 343 9.00 -3.84 -9.73
N LEU A 344 8.77 -4.25 -10.98
CA LEU A 344 7.94 -5.44 -11.27
C LEU A 344 8.49 -6.72 -10.61
N ARG A 345 9.82 -6.89 -10.51
CA ARG A 345 10.43 -8.02 -9.80
C ARG A 345 10.18 -7.97 -8.30
N VAL A 346 10.32 -6.79 -7.70
CA VAL A 346 10.00 -6.54 -6.29
C VAL A 346 8.53 -6.88 -5.98
N PHE A 347 7.62 -6.59 -6.91
CA PHE A 347 6.20 -6.92 -6.82
C PHE A 347 5.88 -8.41 -7.04
N GLY A 348 6.88 -9.23 -7.35
CA GLY A 348 6.73 -10.68 -7.50
C GLY A 348 6.46 -11.14 -8.93
N PHE A 349 6.60 -10.27 -9.94
CA PHE A 349 6.58 -10.67 -11.34
C PHE A 349 7.93 -11.25 -11.76
N VAL A 350 7.92 -12.31 -12.56
CA VAL A 350 9.15 -12.88 -13.15
C VAL A 350 9.36 -12.29 -14.55
N LYS A 351 10.61 -12.16 -15.00
CA LYS A 351 10.97 -11.52 -16.29
C LYS A 351 10.21 -12.05 -17.51
N ARG A 352 9.87 -13.33 -17.52
CA ARG A 352 9.11 -13.98 -18.61
C ARG A 352 7.61 -13.63 -18.58
N GLU A 353 7.09 -13.30 -17.40
CA GLU A 353 5.65 -13.09 -17.20
C GLU A 353 5.16 -11.73 -17.66
N TYR A 354 6.08 -10.80 -17.90
CA TYR A 354 5.77 -9.49 -18.43
C TYR A 354 6.37 -9.29 -19.81
N ARG A 355 5.80 -8.37 -20.59
CA ARG A 355 6.21 -8.10 -21.97
C ARG A 355 7.67 -7.65 -22.00
N ALA A 356 8.45 -8.15 -22.97
CA ALA A 356 9.90 -7.92 -23.05
C ALA A 356 10.30 -6.42 -23.18
N ARG A 357 9.37 -5.56 -23.60
CA ARG A 357 9.56 -4.12 -23.74
C ARG A 357 8.35 -3.39 -23.19
N ILE A 358 8.24 -3.31 -21.87
CA ILE A 358 7.31 -2.36 -21.23
C ILE A 358 8.03 -1.03 -21.21
N CYS A 359 7.51 -0.06 -21.96
CA CYS A 359 7.95 1.31 -21.82
C CYS A 359 7.06 2.07 -20.83
N PHE A 360 7.53 3.22 -20.39
CA PHE A 360 6.78 4.09 -19.49
C PHE A 360 5.36 4.42 -20.01
N VAL A 361 5.19 4.64 -21.33
CA VAL A 361 3.88 4.91 -21.94
C VAL A 361 2.92 3.73 -21.77
N ASP A 362 3.42 2.49 -21.83
CA ASP A 362 2.60 1.30 -21.60
C ASP A 362 2.17 1.21 -20.13
N LEU A 363 3.06 1.54 -19.21
CA LEU A 363 2.79 1.51 -17.77
C LEU A 363 1.77 2.59 -17.37
N LYS A 364 1.94 3.82 -17.86
CA LYS A 364 0.96 4.90 -17.67
C LYS A 364 -0.42 4.51 -18.22
N LYS A 365 -0.48 3.84 -19.38
CA LYS A 365 -1.73 3.30 -19.94
C LYS A 365 -2.31 2.16 -19.09
N ALA A 366 -1.45 1.33 -18.50
CA ALA A 366 -1.82 0.23 -17.61
C ALA A 366 -2.40 0.74 -16.28
N LEU A 367 -1.93 1.88 -15.78
CA LEU A 367 -2.38 2.49 -14.53
C LEU A 367 -3.53 3.50 -14.72
N ARG A 368 -3.89 3.89 -15.94
CA ARG A 368 -4.93 4.90 -16.22
C ARG A 368 -6.32 4.60 -15.61
N ARG A 369 -6.57 3.36 -15.19
CA ARG A 369 -7.82 2.93 -14.55
C ARG A 369 -7.78 2.99 -13.02
N LEU A 370 -6.63 3.35 -12.45
CA LEU A 370 -6.45 3.61 -11.03
C LEU A 370 -6.25 5.12 -10.88
N GLU A 371 -7.22 5.78 -10.29
CA GLU A 371 -7.20 7.16 -9.86
C GLU A 371 -6.64 7.24 -8.43
N LEU A 372 -6.07 8.40 -8.08
CA LEU A 372 -5.50 8.63 -6.75
C LEU A 372 -6.55 8.42 -5.65
N CYS A 373 -7.81 8.79 -5.89
CA CYS A 373 -8.86 8.64 -4.89
C CYS A 373 -9.17 7.17 -4.52
N GLU A 374 -8.94 6.21 -5.43
CA GLU A 374 -9.08 4.79 -5.10
C GLU A 374 -7.89 4.28 -4.28
N LEU A 375 -6.70 4.83 -4.51
CA LEU A 375 -5.52 4.54 -3.67
C LEU A 375 -5.66 5.14 -2.29
N ASP A 376 -6.15 6.38 -2.17
CA ASP A 376 -6.43 7.02 -0.88
C ASP A 376 -7.43 6.16 -0.08
N THR A 377 -8.52 5.74 -0.70
CA THR A 377 -9.48 4.85 -0.04
C THR A 377 -8.84 3.52 0.38
N LEU A 378 -8.01 2.92 -0.49
CA LEU A 378 -7.30 1.69 -0.16
C LEU A 378 -6.36 1.90 1.03
N TYR A 379 -5.66 3.02 1.07
CA TYR A 379 -4.81 3.43 2.17
C TYR A 379 -5.61 3.60 3.47
N ASP A 380 -6.77 4.24 3.42
CA ASP A 380 -7.58 4.48 4.61
C ASP A 380 -8.20 3.18 5.16
N LEU A 381 -8.71 2.32 4.27
CA LEU A 381 -9.18 0.98 4.64
C LEU A 381 -8.05 0.14 5.26
N SER A 382 -6.81 0.37 4.81
CA SER A 382 -5.61 -0.27 5.35
C SER A 382 -5.18 0.31 6.70
N GLY A 383 -5.29 1.63 6.84
CA GLY A 383 -4.81 2.39 7.98
C GLY A 383 -5.57 2.07 9.24
N PHE A 384 -6.85 1.74 9.10
CA PHE A 384 -7.75 1.42 10.19
C PHE A 384 -7.31 0.21 11.06
N TRP A 385 -6.50 -0.72 10.54
CA TRP A 385 -6.02 -1.89 11.31
C TRP A 385 -4.55 -2.19 11.25
N ALA A 386 -3.86 -1.89 10.13
CA ALA A 386 -2.43 -2.14 9.99
C ALA A 386 -1.63 -1.53 11.15
N PHE A 387 -2.14 -0.42 11.69
CA PHE A 387 -1.40 0.44 12.58
C PHE A 387 -1.84 0.43 14.03
N TYR A 388 -2.64 -0.55 14.50
CA TYR A 388 -3.07 -0.55 15.91
C TYR A 388 -2.96 -1.92 16.57
N GLU A 389 -2.22 -1.97 17.68
CA GLU A 389 -2.12 -3.10 18.61
C GLU A 389 -2.49 -2.56 19.99
N ALA A 390 -3.59 -3.06 20.57
CA ALA A 390 -3.93 -2.74 21.95
C ALA A 390 -2.92 -3.44 22.86
N LYS A 391 -2.08 -2.70 23.57
CA LYS A 391 -1.53 -3.25 24.80
C LYS A 391 -2.69 -3.34 25.78
N ASN A 392 -3.14 -4.56 26.03
CA ASN A 392 -3.84 -4.87 27.27
C ASN A 392 -2.84 -4.58 28.40
N TYR A 393 -2.81 -3.34 28.86
CA TYR A 393 -2.31 -3.03 30.20
C TYR A 393 -3.28 -3.73 31.14
N SER A 394 -3.07 -5.03 31.35
CA SER A 394 -3.72 -5.75 32.43
C SER A 394 -3.35 -5.00 33.69
N ALA A 395 -4.35 -4.37 34.31
CA ALA A 395 -4.22 -3.62 35.56
C ALA A 395 -3.91 -4.54 36.76
N THR A 396 -3.11 -5.58 36.57
CA THR A 396 -2.81 -6.61 37.57
C THR A 396 -1.50 -6.39 38.32
N ASP A 397 -0.67 -5.43 37.94
CA ASP A 397 0.59 -5.16 38.67
C ASP A 397 0.44 -4.13 39.80
N THR A 398 -0.78 -3.91 40.30
CA THR A 398 -1.02 -3.17 41.54
C THR A 398 -1.26 -4.12 42.71
N SER A 399 -0.36 -5.05 43.00
CA SER A 399 -0.23 -5.61 44.35
C SER A 399 1.11 -6.29 44.60
N SER A 400 1.74 -5.88 45.71
CA SER A 400 2.90 -6.49 46.37
C SER A 400 4.30 -6.01 45.97
N SER A 401 4.58 -4.71 46.18
CA SER A 401 5.91 -4.30 46.66
C SER A 401 5.90 -4.28 48.19
N GLY A 402 6.07 -5.46 48.79
CA GLY A 402 6.42 -5.62 50.20
C GLY A 402 7.87 -6.11 50.31
N HIS A 403 8.74 -5.21 50.77
CA HIS A 403 9.98 -5.43 51.53
C HIS A 403 11.12 -6.35 51.01
N GLU A 404 12.28 -5.69 50.84
CA GLU A 404 13.67 -6.08 51.21
C GLU A 404 14.23 -7.47 50.88
N SER A 405 15.31 -7.49 50.09
CA SER A 405 16.66 -7.79 50.61
C SER A 405 17.71 -7.75 49.49
N SER A 406 18.67 -6.83 49.64
CA SER A 406 20.11 -7.04 49.49
C SER A 406 20.57 -8.39 48.88
N GLU A 407 21.22 -8.37 47.71
CA GLU A 407 22.60 -8.88 47.57
C GLU A 407 23.22 -8.68 46.16
N SER A 408 24.46 -8.17 46.18
CA SER A 408 25.60 -8.54 45.33
C SER A 408 25.55 -8.27 43.81
N CYS A 409 26.13 -7.12 43.43
CA CYS A 409 26.80 -6.95 42.14
C CYS A 409 27.94 -7.98 42.02
N LYS A 410 27.86 -8.87 41.03
CA LYS A 410 29.03 -9.54 40.46
C LYS A 410 29.21 -9.10 39.02
N THR A 411 30.33 -8.40 38.84
CA THR A 411 31.06 -8.19 37.59
C THR A 411 31.20 -9.51 36.83
N VAL A 412 30.77 -9.54 35.58
CA VAL A 412 31.18 -10.58 34.64
C VAL A 412 31.91 -9.91 33.49
N GLU A 413 33.11 -10.43 33.28
CA GLU A 413 34.14 -10.02 32.36
C GLU A 413 33.65 -10.06 30.91
N ALA A 414 34.10 -9.07 30.16
CA ALA A 414 34.03 -9.03 28.72
C ALA A 414 35.23 -9.81 28.16
N ASP A 415 34.96 -10.83 27.34
CA ASP A 415 35.94 -11.39 26.43
C ASP A 415 35.38 -11.48 25.00
N GLN A 416 36.01 -10.65 24.17
CA GLN A 416 36.50 -10.81 22.80
C GLN A 416 35.75 -11.64 21.72
N GLN A 417 35.71 -10.97 20.56
CA GLN A 417 35.90 -11.49 19.18
C GLN A 417 34.76 -12.25 18.50
N GLU A 418 34.18 -11.63 17.47
CA GLU A 418 34.66 -11.83 16.09
C GLU A 418 34.13 -10.72 15.16
N GLN A 419 35.06 -9.96 14.57
CA GLN A 419 34.81 -9.11 13.42
C GLN A 419 34.73 -10.00 12.18
N ILE A 420 33.55 -10.12 11.58
CA ILE A 420 33.42 -10.59 10.19
C ILE A 420 33.20 -9.35 9.32
N LEU A 421 34.32 -8.84 8.82
CA LEU A 421 34.39 -7.85 7.76
C LEU A 421 34.13 -8.56 6.43
N CYS A 422 32.89 -8.54 5.93
CA CYS A 422 32.63 -8.91 4.54
C CYS A 422 33.08 -7.74 3.65
N PRO A 423 33.99 -7.93 2.68
CA PRO A 423 34.39 -6.87 1.77
C PRO A 423 33.26 -6.57 0.79
N ASP A 424 33.01 -5.28 0.59
CA ASP A 424 32.08 -4.73 -0.38
C ASP A 424 32.56 -5.05 -1.82
N PRO A 425 31.76 -5.75 -2.66
CA PRO A 425 32.17 -6.08 -4.03
C PRO A 425 32.11 -4.87 -4.99
N HIS A 426 31.78 -3.67 -4.51
CA HIS A 426 31.63 -2.46 -5.33
C HIS A 426 32.89 -1.57 -5.42
N SER A 427 33.98 -1.88 -4.73
CA SER A 427 35.21 -1.07 -4.75
C SER A 427 36.18 -1.39 -5.91
N ALA A 428 36.05 -2.56 -6.55
CA ALA A 428 36.91 -2.94 -7.67
C ALA A 428 36.53 -2.25 -8.99
N ALA A 429 35.24 -2.00 -9.23
CA ALA A 429 34.77 -1.42 -10.50
C ALA A 429 35.01 0.10 -10.62
N VAL A 430 35.12 0.83 -9.50
CA VAL A 430 35.34 2.29 -9.50
C VAL A 430 36.81 2.64 -9.76
N ASN A 431 37.74 1.76 -9.37
CA ASN A 431 39.17 1.99 -9.57
C ASN A 431 39.67 1.69 -11.00
N GLU A 432 38.89 0.96 -11.80
CA GLU A 432 39.22 0.67 -13.21
C GLU A 432 38.70 1.76 -14.16
N LEU A 433 37.57 2.41 -13.82
CA LEU A 433 37.06 3.56 -14.55
C LEU A 433 37.94 4.81 -14.38
N SER A 434 38.48 5.03 -13.18
CA SER A 434 39.34 6.18 -12.91
C SER A 434 40.74 6.06 -13.54
N ARG A 435 41.15 4.86 -13.98
CA ARG A 435 42.44 4.62 -14.64
C ARG A 435 42.37 4.80 -16.16
N ASN A 436 41.19 4.68 -16.76
CA ASN A 436 40.97 4.87 -18.21
C ASN A 436 40.68 6.34 -18.60
N ILE A 437 40.30 7.20 -17.64
CA ILE A 437 40.04 8.62 -17.89
C ILE A 437 41.33 9.47 -17.86
N SER A 438 42.44 8.95 -17.33
CA SER A 438 43.74 9.66 -17.31
C SER A 438 44.63 9.38 -18.53
N ASN A 439 44.16 8.62 -19.53
CA ASN A 439 44.90 8.29 -20.76
C ASN A 439 44.13 8.63 -22.06
N LEU A 440 43.14 9.51 -21.96
CA LEU A 440 42.53 10.27 -23.06
C LEU A 440 42.76 11.75 -22.78
#